data_AF-A0A7L2ILH7-F1
#
_entry.id   AF-A0A7L2ILH7-F1
#
_cell.length_a   1.000
_cell.length_b   1.000
_cell.length_c   1.000
_cell.angle_alpha   90.00
_cell.angle_beta   90.00
_cell.angle_gamma   90.00
#
_symmetry.space_group_name_H-M   'P 1'
#
loop_
_entity.id
_entity.type
_entity.pdbx_description
1 polymer ?
#
loop_
_entity_poly.entity_id
_entity_poly.type
_entity_poly.pdbx_seq_one_letter_code
_entity_poly.pdbx_strand_id
1 'polypeptide(L)'
;FPEESPIEQLEERRQRLERQISQDGAGHRLCHPVTIPTHRLFKEQHEDLMDHVPKEREALLEREFQRVTISGEEKCGVPFTDLLDAAKSVVKALFVREKYMGLSLQSFCQTTARYLQELSEKPLETRGYQL
;
A
#
# COMPACT_ATOMS: atom_id res chain seq x y z
N PHE A 1 42.44 15.52 -14.44
CA PHE A 1 41.15 14.99 -14.89
C PHE A 1 40.24 14.93 -13.67
N PRO A 2 39.16 15.70 -13.58
CA PRO A 2 38.05 15.30 -12.74
C PRO A 2 37.11 14.50 -13.64
N GLU A 3 37.11 13.18 -13.49
CA GLU A 3 35.96 12.38 -13.93
C GLU A 3 34.80 12.74 -13.01
N GLU A 4 33.63 12.98 -13.60
CA GLU A 4 32.38 13.31 -12.91
C GLU A 4 32.12 12.29 -11.79
N SER A 5 31.61 12.77 -10.66
CA SER A 5 31.31 11.88 -9.53
C SER A 5 30.32 10.80 -9.97
N PRO A 6 30.42 9.55 -9.49
CA PRO A 6 29.47 8.48 -9.85
C PRO A 6 27.99 8.87 -9.68
N ILE A 7 27.67 9.78 -8.75
CA ILE A 7 26.31 10.29 -8.55
C ILE A 7 25.85 11.22 -9.68
N GLU A 8 26.76 12.01 -10.22
CA GLU A 8 26.53 12.98 -11.28
C GLU A 8 26.20 12.26 -12.59
N GLN A 9 26.88 11.14 -12.85
CA GLN A 9 26.59 10.25 -13.97
C GLN A 9 25.19 9.62 -13.89
N LEU A 10 24.74 9.25 -12.67
CA LEU A 10 23.41 8.69 -12.46
C LEU A 10 22.32 9.74 -12.65
N GLU A 11 22.54 10.95 -12.15
CA GLU A 11 21.60 12.07 -12.32
C GLU A 11 21.48 12.51 -13.78
N GLU A 12 22.60 12.57 -14.50
CA GLU A 12 22.60 12.90 -15.92
C GLU A 12 21.85 11.85 -16.75
N ARG A 13 22.09 10.57 -16.48
CA ARG A 13 21.37 9.47 -17.15
C ARG A 13 19.86 9.54 -16.90
N ARG A 14 19.45 9.91 -15.68
CA ARG A 14 18.03 10.10 -15.33
C ARG A 14 17.40 11.25 -16.12
N GLN A 15 18.06 12.41 -16.17
CA GLN A 15 17.59 13.55 -16.95
C GLN A 15 17.46 13.23 -18.45
N ARG A 16 18.40 12.48 -19.02
CA ARG A 16 18.35 12.06 -20.44
C ARG A 16 17.12 11.19 -20.72
N LEU A 17 16.82 10.24 -19.83
CA LEU A 17 15.66 9.36 -19.96
C LEU A 17 14.33 10.13 -19.85
N GLU A 18 14.23 11.07 -18.91
CA GLU A 18 13.03 11.88 -18.69
C GLU A 18 12.70 12.77 -19.91
N ARG A 19 13.74 13.29 -20.59
CA ARG A 19 13.59 14.01 -21.86
C ARG A 19 13.09 13.11 -22.99
N GLN A 20 13.56 11.86 -23.06
CA GLN A 20 13.09 10.89 -24.05
C GLN A 20 11.63 10.51 -23.83
N ILE A 21 11.23 10.24 -22.58
CA ILE A 21 9.83 9.91 -22.24
C ILE A 21 8.90 11.10 -22.54
N SER A 22 9.33 12.32 -22.25
CA SER A 22 8.54 13.53 -22.50
C SER A 22 8.34 13.82 -23.99
N GLN A 23 9.27 13.38 -24.86
CA GLN A 23 9.13 13.53 -26.32
C GLN A 23 8.15 12.52 -26.93
N ASP A 24 7.96 11.34 -26.34
CA ASP A 24 7.04 10.29 -26.82
C ASP A 24 5.57 10.45 -26.31
N GLY A 25 5.26 11.57 -25.67
CA GLY A 25 3.97 11.83 -25.01
C GLY A 25 2.82 12.34 -25.90
N ALA A 26 2.79 12.05 -27.21
CA ALA A 26 1.69 12.46 -28.12
C ALA A 26 0.91 11.29 -28.73
N GLY A 27 0.87 10.13 -28.07
CA GLY A 27 0.16 8.96 -28.55
C GLY A 27 -0.77 8.36 -27.50
N HIS A 28 -2.05 8.68 -27.57
CA HIS A 28 -3.14 7.95 -26.90
C HIS A 28 -2.89 6.43 -26.96
N ARG A 29 -2.64 5.79 -25.82
CA ARG A 29 -3.02 4.39 -25.63
C ARG A 29 -4.14 4.35 -24.61
N LEU A 30 -5.35 4.28 -25.17
CA LEU A 30 -6.57 3.92 -24.47
C LEU A 30 -6.25 2.79 -23.50
N CYS A 31 -6.43 3.08 -22.22
CA CYS A 31 -6.67 2.10 -21.18
C CYS A 31 -7.89 1.28 -21.59
N HIS A 32 -7.64 0.17 -22.30
CA HIS A 32 -8.63 -0.88 -22.43
C HIS A 32 -8.80 -1.48 -21.04
N PRO A 33 -10.01 -1.50 -20.46
CA PRO A 33 -10.24 -2.20 -19.22
C PRO A 33 -9.89 -3.67 -19.44
N VAL A 34 -8.85 -4.14 -18.77
CA VAL A 34 -8.56 -5.58 -18.69
C VAL A 34 -9.67 -6.15 -17.81
N THR A 35 -10.76 -6.59 -18.43
CA THR A 35 -11.71 -7.49 -17.78
C THR A 35 -10.94 -8.76 -17.45
N ILE A 36 -10.39 -8.85 -16.24
CA ILE A 36 -9.81 -10.10 -15.75
C ILE A 36 -10.98 -11.02 -15.40
N PRO A 37 -11.20 -12.12 -16.14
CA PRO A 37 -12.17 -13.10 -15.75
C PRO A 37 -11.61 -13.91 -14.58
N THR A 38 -12.52 -14.25 -13.67
CA THR A 38 -12.46 -15.40 -12.76
C THR A 38 -11.65 -15.29 -11.46
N HIS A 39 -12.32 -14.74 -10.45
CA HIS A 39 -12.26 -15.15 -9.04
C HIS A 39 -12.65 -16.64 -8.79
N ARG A 40 -12.69 -17.51 -9.82
CA ARG A 40 -13.21 -18.88 -9.70
C ARG A 40 -12.18 -20.00 -9.90
N LEU A 41 -10.88 -19.69 -10.05
CA LEU A 41 -9.87 -20.73 -10.26
C LEU A 41 -8.72 -20.77 -9.23
N PHE A 42 -8.71 -19.91 -8.21
CA PHE A 42 -7.63 -19.90 -7.20
C PHE A 42 -8.13 -20.08 -5.76
N LYS A 43 -9.32 -20.64 -5.57
CA LYS A 43 -9.83 -21.01 -4.25
C LYS A 43 -9.52 -22.48 -4.01
N GLU A 44 -8.37 -22.76 -3.38
CA GLU A 44 -8.22 -23.86 -2.39
C GLU A 44 -6.80 -24.09 -1.84
N GLN A 45 -5.74 -23.40 -2.31
CA GLN A 45 -4.38 -23.69 -1.81
C GLN A 45 -3.61 -22.53 -1.17
N HIS A 46 -4.17 -21.31 -1.14
CA HIS A 46 -3.43 -20.13 -0.69
C HIS A 46 -3.95 -19.50 0.61
N GLU A 47 -4.91 -20.13 1.29
CA GLU A 47 -5.39 -19.60 2.59
C GLU A 47 -4.51 -20.04 3.77
N ASP A 48 -3.56 -20.97 3.59
CA ASP A 48 -2.72 -21.51 4.68
C ASP A 48 -1.21 -21.18 4.57
N LEU A 49 -0.76 -20.61 3.44
CA LEU A 49 0.69 -20.39 3.19
C LEU A 49 1.17 -18.96 3.48
N MET A 50 0.27 -17.98 3.61
CA MET A 50 0.66 -16.57 3.79
C MET A 50 0.76 -16.14 5.26
N ASP A 51 0.17 -16.89 6.20
CA ASP A 51 0.16 -16.55 7.64
C ASP A 51 1.26 -17.28 8.44
N HIS A 52 2.00 -18.16 7.78
CA HIS A 52 3.17 -18.82 8.34
C HIS A 52 4.40 -18.54 7.47
N VAL A 53 4.88 -17.30 7.48
CA VAL A 53 6.31 -17.12 7.24
C VAL A 53 7.01 -17.80 8.43
N PRO A 54 7.77 -18.90 8.22
CA PRO A 54 8.48 -19.51 9.32
C PRO A 54 9.40 -18.46 9.92
N LYS A 55 9.38 -18.29 11.24
CA LYS A 55 10.22 -17.32 11.98
C LYS A 55 11.71 -17.40 11.61
N GLU A 56 12.16 -18.56 11.14
CA GLU A 56 13.50 -18.81 10.62
C GLU A 56 13.78 -18.10 9.28
N ARG A 57 12.78 -17.98 8.41
CA ARG A 57 12.88 -17.27 7.12
C ARG A 57 12.92 -15.76 7.32
N GLU A 58 12.21 -15.22 8.31
CA GLU A 58 12.35 -13.81 8.72
C GLU A 58 13.74 -13.50 9.29
N ALA A 59 14.29 -14.39 10.13
CA ALA A 59 15.63 -14.24 10.71
C ALA A 59 16.77 -14.36 9.68
N LEU A 60 16.61 -15.19 8.64
CA LEU A 60 17.57 -15.28 7.53
C LEU A 60 17.57 -14.02 6.67
N LEU A 61 16.40 -13.45 6.41
CA LEU A 61 16.27 -12.19 5.67
C LEU A 61 16.82 -10.99 6.48
N GLU A 62 16.75 -11.01 7.81
CA GLU A 62 17.36 -9.97 8.66
C GLU A 62 18.88 -9.83 8.51
N ARG A 63 19.58 -10.89 8.06
CA ARG A 63 21.04 -10.92 7.98
C ARG A 63 21.60 -10.58 6.59
N GLU A 64 20.79 -10.67 5.53
CA GLU A 64 21.27 -10.50 4.15
C GLU A 64 21.36 -9.03 3.72
N PHE A 65 20.77 -8.10 4.47
CA PHE A 65 20.82 -6.67 4.19
C PHE A 65 20.87 -5.80 5.44
N GLN A 66 21.49 -4.62 5.33
CA GLN A 66 21.44 -3.60 6.37
C GLN A 66 20.01 -3.05 6.44
N ARG A 67 19.32 -3.30 7.54
CA ARG A 67 18.02 -2.68 7.80
C ARG A 67 18.24 -1.20 8.12
N VAL A 68 17.64 -0.34 7.32
CA VAL A 68 17.53 1.09 7.58
C VAL A 68 16.07 1.36 7.94
N THR A 69 15.84 1.85 9.15
CA THR A 69 14.51 2.32 9.56
C THR A 69 14.39 3.78 9.17
N ILE A 70 13.53 4.09 8.22
CA ILE A 70 13.20 5.48 7.88
C ILE A 70 11.96 5.84 8.68
N SER A 71 12.12 6.72 9.68
CA SER A 71 10.99 7.31 10.39
C SER A 71 10.34 8.35 9.47
N GLY A 72 9.05 8.22 9.21
CA GLY A 72 8.26 9.18 8.43
C GLY A 72 7.95 10.48 9.16
N GLU A 73 8.72 10.82 10.20
CA GLU A 73 8.55 12.02 11.04
C GLU A 73 8.84 13.32 10.28
N GLU A 74 9.56 13.25 9.16
CA GLU A 74 9.77 14.38 8.26
C GLU A 74 8.64 14.52 7.23
N LYS A 75 7.56 15.18 7.68
CA LYS A 75 6.66 16.03 6.87
C LYS A 75 6.00 15.34 5.66
N CYS A 76 4.87 14.67 5.86
CA CYS A 76 3.97 14.31 4.76
C CYS A 76 3.35 15.52 4.01
N GLY A 77 3.77 16.76 4.35
CA GLY A 77 3.26 17.99 3.76
C GLY A 77 1.81 18.31 4.15
N VAL A 78 1.12 17.41 4.84
CA VAL A 78 -0.29 17.56 5.24
C VAL A 78 -0.44 17.67 6.76
N PRO A 79 -1.39 18.48 7.25
CA PRO A 79 -1.71 18.57 8.67
C PRO A 79 -2.08 17.21 9.27
N PHE A 80 -1.79 17.01 10.56
CA PHE A 80 -2.20 15.80 11.29
C PHE A 80 -3.72 15.59 11.26
N THR A 81 -4.50 16.67 11.26
CA THR A 81 -5.97 16.64 11.15
C THR A 81 -6.42 15.94 9.87
N ASP A 82 -5.75 16.20 8.76
CA ASP A 82 -6.11 15.65 7.45
C ASP A 82 -5.75 14.17 7.40
N LEU A 83 -4.61 13.78 7.99
CA LEU A 83 -4.25 12.36 8.16
C LEU A 83 -5.27 11.63 9.03
N LEU A 84 -5.68 12.24 10.14
CA LEU A 84 -6.69 11.69 11.05
C LEU A 84 -8.04 11.54 10.34
N ASP A 85 -8.46 12.53 9.57
CA ASP A 85 -9.73 12.49 8.85
C ASP A 85 -9.70 11.53 7.66
N ALA A 86 -8.57 11.39 6.98
CA ALA A 86 -8.34 10.35 5.99
C ALA A 86 -8.46 8.96 6.64
N ALA A 87 -7.80 8.73 7.78
CA ALA A 87 -7.88 7.46 8.50
C ALA A 87 -9.32 7.12 8.90
N LYS A 88 -10.07 8.07 9.48
CA LYS A 88 -11.50 7.88 9.79
C LYS A 88 -12.33 7.57 8.53
N SER A 89 -12.02 8.23 7.41
CA SER A 89 -12.74 8.06 6.15
C SER A 89 -12.49 6.67 5.55
N VAL A 90 -11.26 6.16 5.63
CA VAL A 90 -10.92 4.80 5.22
C VAL A 90 -11.72 3.78 6.05
N VAL A 91 -11.80 3.94 7.37
CA VAL A 91 -12.59 3.05 8.24
C VAL A 91 -14.07 3.04 7.81
N LYS A 92 -14.67 4.21 7.58
CA LYS A 92 -16.05 4.31 7.08
C LYS A 92 -16.23 3.60 5.74
N ALA A 93 -15.29 3.77 4.81
CA ALA A 93 -15.34 3.12 3.50
C ALA A 93 -15.23 1.59 3.61
N LEU A 94 -14.40 1.08 4.53
CA LEU A 94 -14.27 -0.35 4.79
C LEU A 94 -15.57 -0.97 5.30
N PHE A 95 -16.30 -0.31 6.21
CA PHE A 95 -17.62 -0.77 6.66
C PHE A 95 -18.67 -0.78 5.53
N VAL A 96 -18.66 0.22 4.66
CA VAL A 96 -19.51 0.21 3.47
C VAL A 96 -19.18 -0.99 2.59
N ARG A 97 -17.90 -1.24 2.34
CA ARG A 97 -17.44 -2.38 1.55
C ARG A 97 -17.83 -3.70 2.20
N GLU A 98 -17.69 -3.85 3.52
CA GLU A 98 -18.10 -5.05 4.28
C GLU A 98 -19.56 -5.41 4.03
N LYS A 99 -20.45 -4.41 4.13
CA LYS A 99 -21.89 -4.58 3.87
C LYS A 99 -22.16 -5.12 2.46
N TYR A 100 -21.53 -4.53 1.44
CA TYR A 100 -21.72 -4.98 0.05
C TYR A 100 -21.07 -6.34 -0.21
N MET A 101 -19.94 -6.64 0.43
CA MET A 101 -19.29 -7.94 0.31
C MET A 101 -20.18 -9.06 0.83
N GLY A 102 -20.87 -8.85 1.96
CA GLY A 102 -21.88 -9.78 2.46
C GLY A 102 -23.01 -10.08 1.46
N LEU A 103 -23.49 -9.06 0.73
CA LEU A 103 -24.49 -9.24 -0.33
C LEU A 103 -23.95 -10.03 -1.54
N SER A 104 -22.65 -9.89 -1.83
CA SER A 104 -21.99 -10.55 -2.96
C SER A 104 -21.35 -11.90 -2.61
N LEU A 105 -21.53 -12.39 -1.38
CA LEU A 105 -20.87 -13.60 -0.85
C LEU A 105 -19.33 -13.53 -0.94
N GLN A 106 -18.77 -12.34 -0.80
CA GLN A 106 -17.34 -12.10 -0.65
C GLN A 106 -17.00 -11.87 0.82
N SER A 107 -15.76 -12.12 1.21
CA SER A 107 -15.24 -11.84 2.55
C SER A 107 -13.90 -11.10 2.46
N PHE A 108 -13.62 -10.28 3.47
CA PHE A 108 -12.27 -9.73 3.64
C PHE A 108 -11.28 -10.82 4.06
N CYS A 109 -9.98 -10.56 3.88
CA CYS A 109 -8.94 -11.39 4.48
C CYS A 109 -8.99 -11.32 6.01
N GLN A 110 -8.44 -12.32 6.68
CA GLN A 110 -8.55 -12.50 8.13
C GLN A 110 -8.12 -11.26 8.92
N THR A 111 -7.00 -10.65 8.56
CA THR A 111 -6.48 -9.45 9.23
C THR A 111 -7.48 -8.31 9.20
N THR A 112 -8.04 -8.00 8.03
CA THR A 112 -8.99 -6.88 7.86
C THR A 112 -10.31 -7.19 8.59
N ALA A 113 -10.82 -8.41 8.47
CA ALA A 113 -12.04 -8.84 9.16
C ALA A 113 -11.91 -8.71 10.68
N ARG A 114 -10.76 -9.16 11.25
CA ARG A 114 -10.49 -9.05 12.69
C ARG A 114 -10.53 -7.60 13.18
N TYR A 115 -9.84 -6.68 12.48
CA TYR A 115 -9.83 -5.28 12.88
C TYR A 115 -11.21 -4.61 12.73
N LEU A 116 -11.98 -4.94 11.70
CA LEU A 116 -13.35 -4.42 11.56
C LEU A 116 -14.28 -4.91 12.68
N GLN A 117 -14.13 -6.17 13.10
CA GLN A 117 -14.88 -6.70 14.24
C GLN A 117 -14.52 -5.97 15.54
N GLU A 118 -13.22 -5.79 15.84
CA GLU A 118 -12.77 -5.06 17.03
C GLU A 118 -13.32 -3.61 17.07
N LEU A 119 -13.35 -2.94 15.92
CA LEU A 119 -13.88 -1.58 15.78
C LEU A 119 -15.41 -1.52 15.90
N SER A 120 -16.12 -2.58 15.49
CA SER A 120 -17.56 -2.69 15.67
C SER A 120 -17.93 -2.90 17.15
N GLU A 121 -17.12 -3.64 17.90
CA GLU A 121 -17.35 -3.92 19.32
C GLU A 121 -17.01 -2.72 20.22
N LYS A 122 -16.09 -1.86 19.78
CA LYS A 122 -15.71 -0.63 20.49
C LYS A 122 -15.80 0.55 19.52
N PRO A 123 -16.94 1.25 19.46
CA PRO A 123 -17.05 2.50 18.71
C PRO A 123 -15.91 3.42 19.15
N LEU A 124 -15.14 3.96 18.21
CA LEU A 124 -14.05 4.88 18.51
C LEU A 124 -14.61 6.05 19.33
N GLU A 125 -14.34 6.08 20.63
CA GLU A 125 -14.59 7.27 21.44
C GLU A 125 -13.64 8.35 20.92
N THR A 126 -14.14 9.22 20.06
CA THR A 126 -13.53 10.52 19.77
C THR A 126 -13.63 11.41 21.01
N ARG A 127 -12.89 11.07 22.07
CA ARG A 127 -12.58 12.03 23.13
C ARG A 127 -11.68 13.09 22.49
N GLY A 128 -12.16 14.32 22.48
CA GLY A 128 -11.55 15.44 21.77
C GLY A 128 -10.07 15.62 22.13
N TYR A 129 -9.20 15.27 21.19
CA TYR A 129 -7.83 15.79 21.16
C TYR A 129 -7.91 17.22 20.64
N GLN A 130 -8.27 18.13 21.54
CA GLN A 130 -8.19 19.57 21.36
C GLN A 130 -6.96 20.03 22.14
N LEU A 131 -5.85 20.21 21.43
CA LEU A 131 -4.63 20.91 21.89
C LEU A 131 -4.22 21.87 20.79
#